data_AF-A0A5E8AQS3-F1
#
_entry.id   AF-A0A5E8AQS3-F1
#
_cell.length_a   1.000
_cell.length_b   1.000
_cell.length_c   1.000
_cell.angle_alpha   90.00
_cell.angle_beta   90.00
_cell.angle_gamma   90.00
#
_symmetry.space_group_name_H-M   'P 1'
#
loop_
_entity.id
_entity.type
_entity.pdbx_description
1 polymer ?
#
loop_
_entity_poly.entity_id
_entity_poly.type
_entity_poly.pdbx_seq_one_letter_code
_entity_poly.pdbx_strand_id
1 'polypeptide(L)'
;MSLIEVTTIAANVITSAGILGLVAFYIGYQHNQKQFRFTVMISCIERFQSLLPSLRSGTVDEETLIKYIDLTSEEFFYFQNRYIPRHVTVEWLDSIIGNFPIYSETDKDRPVNYTCLRFKDVHDANMLVSYPRIQKAMTVRGTYLFPASCGNEGMDPNQKIDLIKEIGANLGIRFKKRDFRRAMLS
;
A
#
# COMPACT_ATOMS: atom_id res chain seq x y z
N MET A 1 49.48 -15.37 36.92
CA MET A 1 48.67 -15.07 35.73
C MET A 1 49.60 -14.45 34.70
N SER A 2 49.80 -15.12 33.58
CA SER A 2 50.74 -14.64 32.56
C SER A 2 50.12 -13.46 31.80
N LEU A 3 50.95 -12.56 31.25
CA LEU A 3 50.49 -11.43 30.43
C LEU A 3 49.60 -11.87 29.25
N ILE A 4 49.79 -13.09 28.75
CA ILE A 4 49.03 -13.70 27.66
C ILE A 4 47.60 -14.08 28.10
N GLU A 5 47.42 -14.54 29.33
CA GLU A 5 46.09 -14.85 29.88
C GLU A 5 45.25 -13.57 30.06
N VAL A 6 45.88 -12.49 30.55
CA VAL A 6 45.23 -11.18 30.74
C VAL A 6 44.74 -10.61 29.42
N THR A 7 45.58 -10.63 28.37
CA THR A 7 45.21 -10.10 27.06
C THR A 7 44.15 -10.94 26.37
N THR A 8 44.16 -12.27 26.55
CA THR A 8 43.14 -13.17 26.00
C THR A 8 41.78 -12.97 26.67
N ILE A 9 41.76 -12.81 28.00
CA ILE A 9 40.54 -12.51 28.75
C ILE A 9 40.00 -11.13 28.34
N ALA A 10 40.86 -10.11 28.25
CA ALA A 10 40.46 -8.78 27.81
C ALA A 10 39.90 -8.77 26.38
N ALA A 11 40.56 -9.49 25.46
CA ALA A 11 40.08 -9.65 24.08
C ALA A 11 38.70 -10.32 24.03
N ASN A 12 38.49 -11.41 24.78
CA ASN A 12 37.21 -12.09 24.84
C ASN A 12 36.08 -11.22 25.39
N VAL A 13 36.36 -10.39 26.42
CA VAL A 13 35.40 -9.44 26.98
C VAL A 13 35.04 -8.36 25.96
N ILE A 14 36.04 -7.80 25.26
CA ILE A 14 35.82 -6.78 24.23
C ILE A 14 34.99 -7.35 23.06
N THR A 15 35.32 -8.54 22.58
CA THR A 15 34.57 -9.20 21.49
C THR A 15 33.13 -9.49 21.90
N SER A 16 32.92 -9.99 23.12
CA SER A 16 31.57 -10.28 23.64
C SER A 16 30.73 -9.02 23.79
N ALA A 17 31.31 -7.93 24.31
CA ALA A 17 30.64 -6.64 24.42
C ALA A 17 30.30 -6.04 23.05
N GLY A 18 31.20 -6.19 22.06
CA GLY A 18 30.98 -5.75 20.68
C GLY A 18 29.80 -6.48 20.01
N ILE A 19 29.70 -7.80 20.17
CA ILE A 19 28.59 -8.60 19.63
C ILE A 19 27.26 -8.17 20.27
N LEU A 20 27.23 -7.99 21.60
CA LEU A 20 26.04 -7.53 22.31
C LEU A 20 25.62 -6.13 21.86
N GLY A 21 26.58 -5.22 21.66
CA GLY A 21 26.33 -3.88 21.13
C GLY A 21 25.70 -3.91 19.73
N LEU A 22 26.20 -4.77 18.83
CA LEU A 22 25.62 -4.94 17.49
C LEU A 22 24.21 -5.53 17.54
N VAL A 23 23.96 -6.50 18.43
CA VAL A 23 22.62 -7.07 18.63
C VAL A 23 21.65 -6.01 19.16
N ALA A 24 22.06 -5.23 20.17
CA ALA A 24 21.25 -4.15 20.73
C ALA A 24 20.96 -3.07 19.69
N PHE A 25 21.96 -2.66 18.91
CA PHE A 25 21.78 -1.72 17.80
C PHE A 25 20.81 -2.25 16.75
N TYR A 26 20.94 -3.53 16.36
CA TYR A 26 20.03 -4.16 15.42
C TYR A 26 18.59 -4.21 15.93
N ILE A 27 18.38 -4.57 17.19
CA ILE A 27 17.06 -4.58 17.84
C ILE A 27 16.49 -3.16 17.89
N GLY A 28 17.29 -2.17 18.31
CA GLY A 28 16.88 -0.77 18.38
C GLY A 28 16.49 -0.21 17.01
N TYR A 29 17.28 -0.52 15.97
CA TYR A 29 16.97 -0.15 14.59
C TYR A 29 15.66 -0.78 14.11
N GLN A 30 15.44 -2.07 14.38
CA GLN A 30 14.18 -2.76 14.05
C GLN A 30 12.98 -2.15 14.80
N HIS A 31 13.16 -1.78 16.07
CA HIS A 31 12.09 -1.15 16.85
C HIS A 31 11.74 0.24 16.31
N ASN A 32 12.75 1.06 15.99
CA ASN A 32 12.55 2.39 15.41
C ASN A 32 11.83 2.30 14.05
N GLN A 33 12.23 1.35 13.20
CA GLN A 33 11.50 1.10 11.95
C GLN A 33 10.03 0.73 12.20
N LYS A 34 9.73 -0.13 13.18
CA LYS A 34 8.35 -0.51 13.50
C LYS A 34 7.53 0.69 13.97
N GLN A 35 8.07 1.51 14.87
CA GLN A 35 7.42 2.73 15.36
C GLN A 35 7.12 3.69 14.20
N PHE A 36 8.11 3.96 13.35
CA PHE A 36 7.91 4.79 12.17
C PHE A 36 6.78 4.28 11.27
N ARG A 37 6.77 2.98 10.93
CA ARG A 37 5.72 2.38 10.09
C ARG A 37 4.34 2.50 10.75
N PHE A 38 4.26 2.29 12.07
CA PHE A 38 3.01 2.42 12.81
C PHE A 38 2.50 3.86 12.80
N THR A 39 3.38 4.85 13.02
CA THR A 39 3.02 6.28 12.95
C THR A 39 2.50 6.67 11.58
N VAL A 40 3.16 6.22 10.50
CA VAL A 40 2.69 6.47 9.13
C VAL A 40 1.30 5.85 8.92
N MET A 41 1.08 4.61 9.35
CA MET A 41 -0.23 3.96 9.26
C MET A 41 -1.33 4.73 10.00
N ILE A 42 -1.11 5.09 11.27
CA ILE A 42 -2.08 5.84 12.07
C ILE A 42 -2.40 7.18 11.41
N SER A 43 -1.38 7.91 10.95
CA SER A 43 -1.58 9.18 10.26
C SER A 43 -2.38 9.06 8.96
N CYS A 44 -2.21 7.98 8.19
CA CYS A 44 -3.04 7.72 7.01
C CYS A 44 -4.49 7.43 7.43
N ILE A 45 -4.68 6.51 8.38
CA ILE A 45 -6.01 6.12 8.87
C ILE A 45 -6.79 7.34 9.40
N GLU A 46 -6.17 8.17 10.23
CA GLU A 46 -6.82 9.36 10.80
C GLU A 46 -7.27 10.36 9.71
N ARG A 47 -6.43 10.57 8.68
CA ARG A 47 -6.75 11.48 7.57
C ARG A 47 -7.85 10.95 6.66
N PHE A 48 -7.92 9.64 6.44
CA PHE A 48 -9.06 9.06 5.74
C PHE A 48 -10.33 9.07 6.61
N GLN A 49 -10.22 8.78 7.90
CA GLN A 49 -11.35 8.82 8.82
C GLN A 49 -11.99 10.21 8.92
N SER A 50 -11.20 11.28 8.87
CA SER A 50 -11.74 12.65 8.83
C SER A 50 -12.47 12.97 7.51
N LEU A 51 -12.11 12.31 6.41
CA LEU A 51 -12.74 12.46 5.09
C LEU A 51 -13.97 11.55 4.90
N LEU A 52 -14.06 10.43 5.64
CA LEU A 52 -15.13 9.43 5.51
C LEU A 52 -16.56 10.00 5.58
N PRO A 53 -16.90 10.94 6.49
CA PRO A 53 -18.24 11.53 6.53
C PRO A 53 -18.63 12.17 5.19
N SER A 54 -17.71 12.92 4.58
CA SER A 54 -17.91 13.58 3.28
C SER A 54 -17.94 12.59 2.11
N LEU A 55 -17.26 11.45 2.21
CA LEU A 55 -17.33 10.39 1.19
C LEU A 55 -18.61 9.54 1.26
N ARG A 56 -19.33 9.61 2.38
CA ARG A 56 -20.59 8.88 2.61
C ARG A 56 -21.83 9.73 2.31
N SER A 57 -21.70 11.04 2.13
CA SER A 57 -22.82 11.86 1.64
C SER A 57 -23.19 11.42 0.23
N GLY A 58 -24.50 11.44 -0.09
CA GLY A 58 -25.03 10.90 -1.35
C GLY A 58 -24.44 11.56 -2.61
N THR A 59 -23.90 12.77 -2.49
CA THR A 59 -23.08 13.45 -3.49
C THR A 59 -21.74 13.83 -2.85
N VAL A 60 -20.63 13.53 -3.51
CA VAL A 60 -19.28 13.94 -3.11
C VAL A 60 -18.88 15.10 -4.00
N ASP A 61 -18.52 16.24 -3.40
CA ASP A 61 -18.06 17.40 -4.14
C ASP A 61 -16.63 17.20 -4.68
N GLU A 62 -16.26 18.00 -5.68
CA GLU A 62 -14.94 17.95 -6.33
C GLU A 62 -13.79 18.17 -5.35
N GLU A 63 -13.91 19.08 -4.38
CA GLU A 63 -12.85 19.36 -3.41
C GLU A 63 -12.59 18.13 -2.52
N THR A 64 -13.65 17.46 -2.09
CA THR A 64 -13.56 16.20 -1.33
C THR A 64 -12.93 15.09 -2.16
N LEU A 65 -13.27 14.98 -3.46
CA LEU A 65 -12.63 14.01 -4.36
C LEU A 65 -11.15 14.30 -4.57
N ILE A 66 -10.76 15.56 -4.77
CA ILE A 66 -9.34 15.96 -4.88
C ILE A 66 -8.58 15.56 -3.62
N LYS A 67 -9.11 15.86 -2.43
CA LYS A 67 -8.51 15.44 -1.15
C LYS A 67 -8.35 13.92 -1.07
N TYR A 68 -9.35 13.15 -1.51
CA TYR A 68 -9.28 11.70 -1.55
C TYR A 68 -8.18 11.20 -2.50
N ILE A 69 -8.04 11.81 -3.68
CA ILE A 69 -6.99 11.50 -4.66
C ILE A 69 -5.60 11.85 -4.11
N ASP A 70 -5.44 13.00 -3.46
CA ASP A 70 -4.20 13.42 -2.81
C ASP A 70 -3.74 12.42 -1.75
N LEU A 71 -4.64 12.04 -0.84
CA LEU A 71 -4.35 11.05 0.19
C LEU A 71 -3.98 9.68 -0.40
N THR A 72 -4.71 9.25 -1.43
CA THR A 72 -4.40 7.97 -2.12
C THR A 72 -3.05 8.03 -2.83
N SER A 73 -2.71 9.16 -3.45
CA SER A 73 -1.41 9.39 -4.09
C SER A 73 -0.28 9.28 -3.06
N GLU A 74 -0.48 9.84 -1.87
CA GLU A 74 0.43 9.74 -0.72
C GLU A 74 0.58 8.29 -0.24
N GLU A 75 -0.52 7.54 -0.11
CA GLU A 75 -0.45 6.11 0.24
C GLU A 75 0.36 5.32 -0.78
N PHE A 76 0.18 5.59 -2.08
CA PHE A 76 0.96 4.92 -3.13
C PHE A 76 2.44 5.24 -3.02
N PHE A 77 2.82 6.45 -2.59
CA PHE A 77 4.20 6.79 -2.26
C PHE A 77 4.72 5.94 -1.09
N TYR A 78 3.92 5.77 -0.04
CA TYR A 78 4.31 4.93 1.11
C TYR A 78 4.40 3.45 0.77
N PHE A 79 3.56 2.96 -0.14
CA PHE A 79 3.62 1.60 -0.66
C PHE A 79 4.92 1.36 -1.43
N GLN A 80 5.25 2.27 -2.37
CA GLN A 80 6.49 2.23 -3.17
C GLN A 80 7.74 2.16 -2.27
N ASN A 81 7.77 2.97 -1.22
CA ASN A 81 8.91 3.06 -0.30
C ASN A 81 8.87 2.04 0.85
N ARG A 82 7.88 1.14 0.89
CA ARG A 82 7.75 0.09 1.91
C ARG A 82 7.64 0.62 3.34
N TYR A 83 7.03 1.80 3.49
CA TYR A 83 6.70 2.37 4.80
C TYR A 83 5.44 1.71 5.39
N ILE A 84 4.61 1.10 4.55
CA ILE A 84 3.48 0.29 4.98
C ILE A 84 3.82 -1.21 4.87
N PRO A 85 3.47 -2.05 5.85
CA PRO A 85 3.59 -3.50 5.74
C PRO A 85 2.78 -4.04 4.54
N ARG A 86 3.37 -4.96 3.77
CA ARG A 86 2.77 -5.45 2.52
C ARG A 86 1.36 -6.04 2.64
N HIS A 87 1.03 -6.66 3.77
CA HIS A 87 -0.32 -7.21 3.96
C HIS A 87 -1.35 -6.10 4.13
N VAL A 88 -1.02 -5.04 4.86
CA VAL A 88 -1.84 -3.82 4.96
C VAL A 88 -1.95 -3.15 3.59
N THR A 89 -0.87 -3.09 2.81
CA THR A 89 -0.95 -2.61 1.42
C THR A 89 -1.92 -3.42 0.56
N VAL A 90 -1.98 -4.73 0.71
CA VAL A 90 -2.95 -5.58 -0.02
C VAL A 90 -4.38 -5.22 0.38
N GLU A 91 -4.66 -5.09 1.67
CA GLU A 91 -5.97 -4.71 2.21
C GLU A 91 -6.42 -3.32 1.73
N TRP A 92 -5.49 -2.35 1.70
CA TRP A 92 -5.81 -1.00 1.27
C TRP A 92 -5.98 -0.92 -0.25
N LEU A 93 -5.13 -1.61 -1.03
CA LEU A 93 -5.31 -1.71 -2.48
C LEU A 93 -6.65 -2.36 -2.85
N ASP A 94 -7.07 -3.39 -2.12
CA ASP A 94 -8.40 -3.98 -2.26
C ASP A 94 -9.49 -2.89 -2.12
N SER A 95 -9.42 -2.11 -1.04
CA SER A 95 -10.38 -1.03 -0.78
C SER A 95 -10.35 0.11 -1.83
N ILE A 96 -9.21 0.33 -2.50
CA ILE A 96 -9.00 1.40 -3.47
C ILE A 96 -9.52 1.04 -4.87
N ILE A 97 -9.46 -0.23 -5.28
CA ILE A 97 -9.80 -0.72 -6.63
C ILE A 97 -11.23 -0.34 -7.07
N GLY A 98 -12.18 -0.27 -6.14
CA GLY A 98 -13.56 0.13 -6.44
C GLY A 98 -13.78 1.64 -6.60
N ASN A 99 -12.80 2.45 -6.15
CA ASN A 99 -12.95 3.91 -6.08
C ASN A 99 -12.21 4.65 -7.19
N PHE A 100 -11.26 4.00 -7.88
CA PHE A 100 -10.47 4.60 -8.96
C PHE A 100 -10.71 3.93 -10.31
N PRO A 101 -10.67 4.69 -11.41
CA PRO A 101 -10.73 4.11 -12.75
C PRO A 101 -9.48 3.26 -13.01
N ILE A 102 -9.70 2.03 -13.47
CA ILE A 102 -8.67 1.10 -13.91
C ILE A 102 -8.69 1.09 -15.43
N TYR A 103 -7.54 1.32 -16.05
CA TYR A 103 -7.40 1.41 -17.51
C TYR A 103 -6.69 0.19 -18.06
N SER A 104 -7.03 -0.21 -19.29
CA SER A 104 -6.22 -1.17 -20.03
C SER A 104 -5.01 -0.45 -20.64
N GLU A 105 -3.86 -1.14 -20.74
CA GLU A 105 -2.72 -0.62 -21.52
C GLU A 105 -3.08 -0.43 -23.00
N THR A 106 -4.07 -1.18 -23.51
CA THR A 106 -4.54 -1.12 -24.91
C THR A 106 -5.64 -0.08 -25.14
N ASP A 107 -6.39 0.29 -24.09
CA ASP A 107 -7.49 1.27 -24.14
C ASP A 107 -7.48 2.09 -22.85
N LYS A 108 -7.03 3.34 -22.98
CA LYS A 108 -6.92 4.30 -21.90
C LYS A 108 -8.07 5.31 -21.87
N ASP A 109 -8.93 5.28 -22.89
CA ASP A 109 -10.02 6.25 -23.00
C ASP A 109 -11.20 5.83 -22.15
N ARG A 110 -11.34 4.53 -21.87
CA ARG A 110 -12.43 3.99 -21.03
C ARG A 110 -11.92 3.09 -19.91
N PRO A 111 -12.30 3.35 -18.65
CA PRO A 111 -11.97 2.44 -17.55
C PRO A 111 -12.68 1.09 -17.70
N VAL A 112 -11.95 -0.01 -17.51
CA VAL A 112 -12.50 -1.37 -17.56
C VAL A 112 -13.50 -1.64 -16.44
N ASN A 113 -13.40 -0.90 -15.33
CA ASN A 113 -14.29 -0.98 -14.18
C ASN A 113 -15.35 0.14 -14.15
N TYR A 114 -15.57 0.88 -15.25
CA TYR A 114 -16.43 2.07 -15.25
C TYR A 114 -17.86 1.81 -14.74
N THR A 115 -18.43 0.63 -15.01
CA THR A 115 -19.78 0.25 -14.55
C THR A 115 -19.86 0.12 -13.03
N CYS A 116 -18.77 -0.31 -12.38
CA CYS A 116 -18.70 -0.51 -10.94
C CYS A 116 -17.87 0.55 -10.20
N LEU A 117 -17.42 1.60 -10.91
CA LEU A 117 -16.63 2.68 -10.35
C LEU A 117 -17.49 3.58 -9.46
N ARG A 118 -17.10 3.69 -8.18
CA ARG A 118 -17.82 4.52 -7.20
C ARG A 118 -17.77 6.01 -7.55
N PHE A 119 -16.60 6.50 -7.93
CA PHE A 119 -16.37 7.91 -8.23
C PHE A 119 -16.09 8.11 -9.72
N LYS A 120 -17.15 8.08 -10.54
CA LYS A 120 -17.04 8.22 -12.00
C LYS A 120 -16.46 9.58 -12.41
N ASP A 121 -16.76 10.62 -11.64
CA ASP A 121 -16.24 11.98 -11.84
C ASP A 121 -14.70 12.03 -11.87
N VAL A 122 -14.01 11.11 -11.19
CA VAL A 122 -12.54 11.00 -11.24
C VAL A 122 -12.05 10.75 -12.66
N HIS A 123 -12.79 9.95 -13.44
CA HIS A 123 -12.55 9.73 -14.87
C HIS A 123 -13.17 10.84 -15.71
N ASP A 124 -14.46 11.12 -15.53
CA ASP A 124 -15.24 11.99 -16.41
C ASP A 124 -14.71 13.44 -16.42
N ALA A 125 -14.18 13.92 -15.29
CA ALA A 125 -13.52 15.23 -15.17
C ALA A 125 -11.99 15.17 -15.36
N ASN A 126 -11.44 14.04 -15.76
CA ASN A 126 -10.01 13.83 -16.01
C ASN A 126 -9.10 14.23 -14.82
N MET A 127 -9.55 13.96 -13.59
CA MET A 127 -8.89 14.42 -12.37
C MET A 127 -7.50 13.79 -12.16
N LEU A 128 -7.23 12.62 -12.77
CA LEU A 128 -5.97 11.90 -12.60
C LEU A 128 -4.80 12.44 -13.42
N VAL A 129 -5.00 13.43 -14.29
CA VAL A 129 -3.92 14.01 -15.12
C VAL A 129 -2.73 14.51 -14.28
N SER A 130 -3.01 15.05 -13.09
CA SER A 130 -1.99 15.55 -12.17
C SER A 130 -1.37 14.46 -11.29
N TYR A 131 -1.81 13.20 -11.42
CA TYR A 131 -1.46 12.09 -10.53
C TYR A 131 -0.84 10.91 -11.28
N PRO A 132 0.36 11.07 -11.87
CA PRO A 132 0.98 10.05 -12.72
C PRO A 132 1.27 8.74 -11.98
N ARG A 133 1.48 8.79 -10.66
CA ARG A 133 1.68 7.59 -9.83
C ARG A 133 0.43 6.72 -9.81
N ILE A 134 -0.74 7.33 -9.63
CA ILE A 134 -2.03 6.63 -9.62
C ILE A 134 -2.33 6.11 -11.02
N GLN A 135 -2.21 6.95 -12.04
CA GLN A 135 -2.43 6.54 -13.43
C GLN A 135 -1.59 5.33 -13.82
N LYS A 136 -0.28 5.36 -13.51
CA LYS A 136 0.63 4.24 -13.77
C LYS A 136 0.20 2.98 -13.02
N ALA A 137 -0.14 3.12 -11.74
CA ALA A 137 -0.54 1.98 -10.92
C ALA A 137 -1.83 1.31 -11.43
N MET A 138 -2.82 2.12 -11.83
CA MET A 138 -4.14 1.67 -12.28
C MET A 138 -4.22 1.35 -13.78
N THR A 139 -3.12 1.47 -14.53
CA THR A 139 -3.05 0.98 -15.92
C THR A 139 -2.54 -0.45 -15.93
N VAL A 140 -3.37 -1.38 -16.35
CA VAL A 140 -3.11 -2.83 -16.29
C VAL A 140 -3.08 -3.45 -17.68
N ARG A 141 -2.32 -4.53 -17.83
CA ARG A 141 -2.19 -5.37 -19.02
C ARG A 141 -3.13 -6.56 -19.00
N GLY A 142 -3.43 -7.07 -17.80
CA GLY A 142 -4.34 -8.19 -17.61
C GLY A 142 -5.76 -7.85 -18.05
N THR A 143 -6.50 -8.88 -18.45
CA THR A 143 -7.94 -8.78 -18.70
C THR A 143 -8.69 -9.20 -17.45
N TYR A 144 -9.40 -8.26 -16.84
CA TYR A 144 -10.13 -8.46 -15.59
C TYR A 144 -11.62 -8.28 -15.81
N LEU A 145 -12.42 -9.20 -15.28
CA LEU A 145 -13.87 -9.13 -15.38
C LEU A 145 -14.43 -8.48 -14.13
N PHE A 146 -15.00 -7.28 -14.31
CA PHE A 146 -15.72 -6.58 -13.25
C PHE A 146 -17.21 -6.94 -13.32
N PRO A 147 -17.87 -7.17 -12.18
CA PRO A 147 -19.28 -7.47 -12.16
C PRO A 147 -20.11 -6.31 -12.70
N ALA A 148 -21.29 -6.63 -13.26
CA ALA A 148 -22.21 -5.63 -13.81
C ALA A 148 -22.83 -4.72 -12.73
N SER A 149 -22.84 -5.15 -11.47
CA SER A 149 -23.38 -4.41 -10.32
C SER A 149 -22.30 -4.16 -9.26
N CYS A 150 -22.31 -2.94 -8.69
CA CYS A 150 -21.40 -2.54 -7.62
C CYS A 150 -21.63 -3.38 -6.36
N GLY A 151 -20.72 -4.32 -6.10
CA GLY A 151 -20.64 -5.07 -4.87
C GLY A 151 -19.27 -5.76 -4.81
N ASN A 152 -18.64 -5.77 -3.63
CA ASN A 152 -17.34 -6.43 -3.41
C ASN A 152 -17.38 -7.95 -3.63
N GLU A 153 -18.57 -8.51 -3.91
CA GLU A 153 -18.87 -9.94 -3.97
C GLU A 153 -18.86 -10.52 -5.39
N GLY A 154 -18.64 -9.70 -6.43
CA GLY A 154 -18.82 -10.14 -7.82
C GLY A 154 -17.56 -10.50 -8.61
N MET A 155 -16.37 -10.07 -8.17
CA MET A 155 -15.11 -10.41 -8.86
C MET A 155 -14.59 -11.74 -8.33
N ASP A 156 -14.14 -12.63 -9.24
CA ASP A 156 -13.45 -13.86 -8.84
C ASP A 156 -12.25 -13.53 -7.93
N PRO A 157 -12.12 -14.17 -6.75
CA PRO A 157 -11.05 -13.88 -5.81
C PRO A 157 -9.64 -14.02 -6.39
N ASN A 158 -9.43 -14.95 -7.33
CA ASN A 158 -8.12 -15.12 -7.96
C ASN A 158 -7.84 -13.97 -8.93
N GLN A 159 -8.83 -13.55 -9.73
CA GLN A 159 -8.70 -12.36 -10.58
C GLN A 159 -8.40 -11.10 -9.76
N LYS A 160 -9.06 -10.95 -8.62
CA LYS A 160 -8.82 -9.85 -7.68
C LYS A 160 -7.39 -9.85 -7.13
N ILE A 161 -6.91 -11.03 -6.72
CA ILE A 161 -5.52 -11.22 -6.28
C ILE A 161 -4.54 -10.83 -7.39
N ASP A 162 -4.79 -11.26 -8.63
CA ASP A 162 -3.91 -10.97 -9.76
C ASP A 162 -3.93 -9.49 -10.14
N LEU A 163 -5.09 -8.83 -10.08
CA LEU A 163 -5.21 -7.39 -10.24
C LEU A 163 -4.39 -6.64 -9.18
N ILE A 164 -4.53 -6.99 -7.90
CA ILE A 164 -3.74 -6.38 -6.82
C ILE A 164 -2.23 -6.63 -7.02
N LYS A 165 -1.83 -7.83 -7.48
CA LYS A 165 -0.42 -8.11 -7.81
C LYS A 165 0.07 -7.21 -8.93
N GLU A 166 -0.73 -6.98 -9.96
CA GLU A 166 -0.34 -6.17 -11.10
C GLU A 166 -0.24 -4.69 -10.72
N ILE A 167 -1.24 -4.12 -10.03
CA ILE A 167 -1.19 -2.76 -9.48
C ILE A 167 0.03 -2.60 -8.55
N GLY A 168 0.26 -3.58 -7.67
CA GLY A 168 1.44 -3.63 -6.83
C GLY A 168 2.75 -3.64 -7.63
N ALA A 169 2.82 -4.44 -8.70
CA ALA A 169 3.99 -4.51 -9.57
C ALA A 169 4.27 -3.17 -10.29
N ASN A 170 3.21 -2.46 -10.72
CA ASN A 170 3.32 -1.11 -11.29
C ASN A 170 3.88 -0.09 -10.28
N LEU A 171 3.62 -0.31 -8.99
CA LEU A 171 4.21 0.41 -7.86
C LEU A 171 5.59 -0.16 -7.44
N GLY A 172 6.17 -1.13 -8.15
CA GLY A 172 7.47 -1.71 -7.80
C GLY A 172 7.43 -2.67 -6.59
N ILE A 173 6.26 -3.17 -6.24
CA ILE A 173 6.01 -4.06 -5.10
C ILE A 173 5.75 -5.47 -5.61
N ARG A 174 6.47 -6.45 -5.06
CA ARG A 174 6.22 -7.88 -5.34
C ARG A 174 5.58 -8.55 -4.13
N PHE A 175 4.29 -8.81 -4.21
CA PHE A 175 3.54 -9.52 -3.17
C PHE A 175 3.81 -11.03 -3.22
N LYS A 176 3.78 -11.66 -2.05
CA LYS A 176 3.90 -13.11 -1.86
C LYS A 176 2.53 -13.67 -1.44
N LYS A 177 2.29 -14.97 -1.65
CA LYS A 177 1.07 -15.66 -1.21
C LYS A 177 0.74 -15.46 0.29
N ARG A 178 1.76 -15.26 1.13
CA ARG A 178 1.58 -14.97 2.57
C ARG A 178 1.01 -13.57 2.86
N ASP A 179 1.23 -12.62 1.96
CA ASP A 179 0.76 -11.24 2.14
C ASP A 179 -0.77 -11.21 1.95
N PHE A 180 -1.28 -11.88 0.91
CA PHE A 180 -2.72 -12.09 0.69
C PHE A 180 -3.40 -12.90 1.78
N ARG A 181 -2.81 -14.01 2.23
CA ARG A 181 -3.37 -14.81 3.32
C ARG A 181 -3.56 -14.01 4.61
N ARG A 182 -2.72 -13.02 4.88
CA ARG A 182 -2.86 -12.18 6.08
C ARG A 182 -3.90 -11.06 5.89
N ALA A 183 -4.06 -10.57 4.67
CA ALA A 183 -4.95 -9.46 4.35
C ALA A 183 -6.39 -9.88 4.05
N MET A 184 -6.61 -11.11 3.57
CA MET A 184 -7.92 -11.61 3.14
C MET A 184 -8.56 -12.60 4.13
N LEU A 185 -7.97 -12.76 5.32
CA LEU A 185 -8.54 -13.53 6.44
C LEU A 185 -9.13 -12.61 7.54
N SER A 186 -9.04 -11.28 7.35
CA SER A 186 -9.60 -10.26 8.23
C SER A 186 -11.02 -9.90 7.82
#